data_AF-A0A535GJF2-F1
#
_entry.id   AF-A0A535GJF2-F1
#
_cell.length_a   1.000
_cell.length_b   1.000
_cell.length_c   1.000
_cell.angle_alpha   90.00
_cell.angle_beta   90.00
_cell.angle_gamma   90.00
#
_symmetry.space_group_name_H-M   'P 1'
#
loop_
_entity.id
_entity.type
_entity.pdbx_description
1 polymer ?
#
loop_
_entity_poly.entity_id
_entity_poly.type
_entity_poly.pdbx_seq_one_letter_code
_entity_poly.pdbx_strand_id
1 'polypeptide(L)'
;MPPRYVAVCGASEATPSQLDAAREVGKLLARHGAIVINGGYAGVSGAASEGAAGEGGTVVGILPEENREGANPHLTISLPTGLGQARNLLNVMAAESVIAIGGGWGTLSEIALARRLPAEAVKRALEN
;
A
#
# COMPACT_ATOMS: atom_id res chain seq x y z
N MET A 1 -15.69 -0.61 -15.43
CA MET A 1 -14.80 -1.69 -14.98
C MET A 1 -14.68 -1.59 -13.47
N PRO A 2 -14.64 -2.70 -12.69
CA PRO A 2 -14.37 -2.60 -11.26
C PRO A 2 -13.01 -1.91 -11.01
N PRO A 3 -12.84 -1.21 -9.87
CA PRO A 3 -11.59 -0.54 -9.54
C PRO A 3 -10.46 -1.57 -9.39
N ARG A 4 -9.23 -1.16 -9.73
CA ARG A 4 -8.03 -1.96 -9.45
C ARG A 4 -7.56 -1.75 -8.02
N TYR A 5 -6.97 -2.76 -7.41
CA TYR A 5 -6.41 -2.68 -6.06
C TYR A 5 -4.89 -2.72 -6.12
N VAL A 6 -4.22 -1.70 -5.60
CA VAL A 6 -2.76 -1.58 -5.66
C VAL A 6 -2.21 -1.38 -4.26
N ALA A 7 -1.32 -2.28 -3.84
CA ALA A 7 -0.60 -2.16 -2.59
C ALA A 7 0.59 -1.22 -2.75
N VAL A 8 0.74 -0.26 -1.84
CA VAL A 8 1.91 0.61 -1.76
C VAL A 8 2.61 0.39 -0.42
N CYS A 9 3.79 -0.19 -0.47
CA CYS A 9 4.62 -0.49 0.69
C CYS A 9 5.98 0.20 0.60
N GLY A 10 6.65 0.36 1.72
CA GLY A 10 7.95 1.03 1.75
C GLY A 10 8.44 1.39 3.14
N ALA A 11 9.55 2.13 3.16
CA ALA A 11 10.23 2.48 4.39
C ALA A 11 9.34 3.29 5.36
N SER A 12 9.37 2.89 6.65
CA SER A 12 8.77 3.68 7.73
C SER A 12 9.58 4.94 8.01
N GLU A 13 10.91 4.82 7.99
CA GLU A 13 11.86 5.94 7.99
C GLU A 13 12.26 6.23 6.54
N ALA A 14 11.51 7.11 5.88
CA ALA A 14 11.69 7.41 4.46
C ALA A 14 12.45 8.74 4.26
N THR A 15 13.28 8.80 3.22
CA THR A 15 13.91 10.05 2.80
C THR A 15 12.86 11.01 2.22
N PRO A 16 13.13 12.33 2.17
CA PRO A 16 12.22 13.28 1.52
C PRO A 16 11.85 12.88 0.09
N SER A 17 12.83 12.43 -0.70
CA SER A 17 12.59 11.95 -2.07
C SER A 17 11.69 10.71 -2.14
N GLN A 18 11.77 9.79 -1.17
CA GLN A 18 10.89 8.63 -1.09
C GLN A 18 9.46 9.04 -0.71
N LEU A 19 9.31 9.99 0.20
CA LEU A 19 8.00 10.55 0.57
C LEU A 19 7.34 11.25 -0.62
N ASP A 20 8.11 12.05 -1.38
CA ASP A 20 7.60 12.74 -2.57
C ASP A 20 7.17 11.76 -3.65
N ALA A 21 8.00 10.73 -3.92
CA ALA A 21 7.65 9.66 -4.85
C ALA A 21 6.39 8.90 -4.40
N ALA A 22 6.27 8.58 -3.11
CA ALA A 22 5.10 7.88 -2.57
C ALA A 22 3.83 8.71 -2.70
N ARG A 23 3.89 10.01 -2.41
CA ARG A 23 2.78 10.94 -2.59
C ARG A 23 2.36 11.04 -4.04
N GLU A 24 3.31 11.13 -4.97
CA GLU A 24 3.00 11.16 -6.39
C GLU A 24 2.37 9.86 -6.88
N VAL A 25 2.89 8.70 -6.45
CA VAL A 25 2.27 7.40 -6.73
C VAL A 25 0.83 7.35 -6.24
N GLY A 26 0.56 7.79 -5.00
CA GLY A 26 -0.80 7.86 -4.46
C GLY A 26 -1.74 8.69 -5.32
N LYS A 27 -1.30 9.90 -5.74
CA LYS A 27 -2.09 10.78 -6.62
C LYS A 27 -2.41 10.10 -7.96
N LEU A 28 -1.40 9.52 -8.59
CA LEU A 28 -1.56 8.88 -9.90
C LEU A 28 -2.50 7.68 -9.81
N LEU A 29 -2.39 6.85 -8.77
CA LEU A 29 -3.30 5.71 -8.57
C LEU A 29 -4.75 6.17 -8.41
N ALA A 30 -4.99 7.18 -7.56
CA ALA A 30 -6.32 7.73 -7.35
C ALA A 30 -6.93 8.34 -8.63
N ARG A 31 -6.15 9.12 -9.40
CA ARG A 31 -6.58 9.70 -10.69
C ARG A 31 -7.00 8.65 -11.72
N HIS A 32 -6.45 7.44 -11.63
CA HIS A 32 -6.79 6.33 -12.51
C HIS A 32 -7.86 5.39 -11.92
N GLY A 33 -8.50 5.80 -10.81
CA GLY A 33 -9.59 5.04 -10.18
C GLY A 33 -9.14 3.77 -9.45
N ALA A 34 -7.86 3.68 -9.06
CA ALA A 34 -7.36 2.58 -8.25
C ALA A 34 -7.63 2.83 -6.76
N ILE A 35 -7.86 1.73 -6.02
CA ILE A 35 -7.91 1.70 -4.57
C ILE A 35 -6.50 1.41 -4.05
N VAL A 36 -6.02 2.26 -3.14
CA VAL A 36 -4.70 2.11 -2.53
C VAL A 36 -4.80 1.28 -1.27
N ILE A 37 -4.01 0.21 -1.17
CA ILE A 37 -3.86 -0.61 0.03
C ILE A 37 -2.48 -0.36 0.64
N ASN A 38 -2.38 -0.16 1.95
CA ASN A 38 -1.09 -0.03 2.61
C ASN A 38 -1.12 -0.43 4.10
N GLY A 39 0.04 -0.32 4.78
CA GLY A 39 0.17 -0.66 6.21
C GLY A 39 -0.39 0.40 7.18
N GLY A 40 -0.95 1.50 6.68
CA GLY A 40 -1.74 2.46 7.46
C GLY A 40 -0.99 3.42 8.38
N TYR A 41 0.35 3.39 8.41
CA TYR A 41 1.18 4.30 9.22
C TYR A 41 1.94 5.35 8.40
N ALA A 42 2.73 6.17 9.08
CA ALA A 42 3.59 7.19 8.48
C ALA A 42 4.67 6.59 7.55
N GLY A 43 5.58 7.43 7.04
CA GLY A 43 6.57 7.03 6.04
C GLY A 43 5.93 6.89 4.66
N VAL A 44 6.38 5.90 3.88
CA VAL A 44 5.88 5.68 2.51
C VAL A 44 4.37 5.43 2.47
N SER A 45 3.83 4.60 3.37
CA SER A 45 2.39 4.32 3.39
C SER A 45 1.59 5.60 3.65
N GLY A 46 2.01 6.42 4.60
CA GLY A 46 1.33 7.68 4.93
C GLY A 46 1.37 8.69 3.80
N ALA A 47 2.53 8.85 3.15
CA ALA A 47 2.67 9.74 2.00
C ALA A 47 1.83 9.27 0.79
N ALA A 48 1.78 7.96 0.52
CA ALA A 48 0.90 7.40 -0.50
C ALA A 48 -0.58 7.60 -0.17
N SER A 49 -0.98 7.42 1.10
CA SER A 49 -2.34 7.72 1.56
C SER A 49 -2.67 9.20 1.35
N GLU A 50 -1.78 10.11 1.72
CA GLU A 50 -1.95 11.55 1.56
C GLU A 50 -2.16 11.92 0.09
N GLY A 51 -1.31 11.39 -0.80
CA GLY A 51 -1.41 11.63 -2.24
C GLY A 51 -2.74 11.14 -2.83
N ALA A 52 -3.14 9.92 -2.49
CA ALA A 52 -4.39 9.34 -2.97
C ALA A 52 -5.62 10.07 -2.43
N ALA A 53 -5.65 10.37 -1.12
CA ALA A 53 -6.74 11.10 -0.49
C ALA A 53 -6.88 12.52 -1.04
N GLY A 54 -5.76 13.20 -1.36
CA GLY A 54 -5.75 14.53 -1.97
C GLY A 54 -6.42 14.60 -3.35
N GLU A 55 -6.55 13.46 -4.03
CA GLU A 55 -7.24 13.34 -5.33
C GLU A 55 -8.64 12.70 -5.17
N GLY A 56 -9.15 12.55 -3.94
CA GLY A 56 -10.43 11.91 -3.67
C GLY A 56 -10.43 10.38 -3.82
N GLY A 57 -9.25 9.76 -3.85
CA GLY A 57 -9.09 8.31 -3.94
C GLY A 57 -9.49 7.58 -2.66
N THR A 58 -9.76 6.28 -2.78
CA THR A 58 -10.02 5.40 -1.62
C THR A 58 -8.73 4.77 -1.13
N VAL A 59 -8.47 4.88 0.17
CA VAL A 59 -7.28 4.32 0.81
C VAL A 59 -7.67 3.37 1.94
N VAL A 60 -7.17 2.15 1.88
CA VAL A 60 -7.37 1.09 2.88
C VAL A 60 -6.06 0.83 3.62
N GLY A 61 -6.04 1.12 4.91
CA GLY A 61 -4.92 0.81 5.79
C GLY A 61 -5.18 -0.48 6.58
N ILE A 62 -4.35 -1.49 6.35
CA ILE A 62 -4.38 -2.76 7.10
C ILE A 62 -3.36 -2.64 8.24
N LEU A 63 -3.87 -2.45 9.46
CA LEU A 63 -3.03 -2.13 10.62
C LEU A 63 -2.58 -3.43 11.34
N PRO A 64 -1.31 -3.51 11.77
CA PRO A 64 -0.77 -4.62 12.56
C PRO A 64 -1.44 -4.79 13.94
N GLU A 65 -1.89 -3.71 14.57
CA GLU A 65 -2.42 -3.66 15.93
C GLU A 65 -3.94 -3.92 15.96
N GLU A 66 -4.49 -4.15 17.16
CA GLU A 66 -5.93 -4.32 17.41
C GLU A 66 -6.69 -2.99 17.55
N ASN A 67 -5.97 -1.86 17.44
CA ASN A 67 -6.53 -0.51 17.57
C ASN A 67 -6.07 0.39 16.40
N ARG A 68 -6.56 1.64 16.39
CA ARG A 68 -6.27 2.63 15.33
C ARG A 68 -5.25 3.68 15.77
N GLU A 69 -4.56 3.45 16.88
CA GLU A 69 -3.58 4.41 17.40
C GLU A 69 -2.43 4.55 16.41
N GLY A 70 -2.02 5.81 16.17
CA GLY A 70 -0.96 6.14 15.22
C GLY A 70 -1.33 6.05 13.74
N ALA A 71 -2.52 5.55 13.40
CA ALA A 71 -2.94 5.41 12.00
C ALA A 71 -2.93 6.78 11.31
N ASN A 72 -2.42 6.84 10.08
CA ASN A 72 -2.34 8.12 9.37
C ASN A 72 -3.77 8.65 9.07
N PRO A 73 -3.98 9.98 9.09
CA PRO A 73 -5.32 10.57 9.00
C PRO A 73 -5.91 10.51 7.58
N HIS A 74 -5.16 10.01 6.59
CA HIS A 74 -5.56 9.98 5.18
C HIS A 74 -6.22 8.66 4.77
N LEU A 75 -6.43 7.74 5.71
CA LEU A 75 -7.13 6.49 5.45
C LEU A 75 -8.64 6.72 5.31
N THR A 76 -9.22 6.20 4.22
CA THR A 76 -10.68 6.09 4.09
C THR A 76 -11.20 4.97 4.98
N ILE A 77 -10.47 3.85 5.02
CA ILE A 77 -10.81 2.67 5.82
C ILE A 77 -9.56 2.25 6.60
N SER A 78 -9.69 2.22 7.92
CA SER A 78 -8.65 1.70 8.82
C SER A 78 -9.10 0.37 9.42
N LEU A 79 -8.40 -0.71 9.08
CA LEU A 79 -8.68 -2.08 9.48
C LEU A 79 -7.64 -2.57 10.51
N PRO A 80 -7.89 -2.45 11.82
CA PRO A 80 -7.06 -3.07 12.85
C PRO A 80 -7.20 -4.59 12.81
N THR A 81 -6.08 -5.29 12.66
CA THR A 81 -6.09 -6.76 12.47
C THR A 81 -5.55 -7.55 13.66
N GLY A 82 -4.69 -6.95 14.50
CA GLY A 82 -3.97 -7.68 15.56
C GLY A 82 -2.97 -8.72 15.05
N LEU A 83 -2.65 -8.73 13.74
CA LEU A 83 -1.81 -9.74 13.13
C LEU A 83 -0.31 -9.42 13.18
N GLY A 84 0.08 -8.27 13.72
CA GLY A 84 1.47 -7.81 13.70
C GLY A 84 2.03 -7.87 12.28
N GLN A 85 3.22 -8.44 12.09
CA GLN A 85 3.86 -8.53 10.78
C GLN A 85 3.17 -9.51 9.81
N ALA A 86 2.29 -10.40 10.29
CA ALA A 86 1.58 -11.33 9.40
C ALA A 86 0.60 -10.60 8.47
N ARG A 87 0.17 -9.37 8.81
CA ARG A 87 -0.65 -8.51 7.94
C ARG A 87 0.00 -8.19 6.60
N ASN A 88 1.33 -8.32 6.47
CA ASN A 88 2.04 -8.12 5.20
C ASN A 88 1.50 -9.06 4.10
N LEU A 89 1.08 -10.27 4.47
CA LEU A 89 0.42 -11.19 3.55
C LEU A 89 -0.92 -10.62 3.06
N LEU A 90 -1.70 -9.99 3.93
CA LEU A 90 -2.97 -9.38 3.56
C LEU A 90 -2.78 -8.19 2.62
N ASN A 91 -1.79 -7.33 2.88
CA ASN A 91 -1.45 -6.23 1.96
C ASN A 91 -1.22 -6.73 0.53
N VAL A 92 -0.44 -7.79 0.39
CA VAL A 92 -0.06 -8.35 -0.90
C VAL A 92 -1.23 -9.10 -1.53
N MET A 93 -1.94 -9.94 -0.78
CA MET A 93 -3.05 -10.76 -1.28
C MET A 93 -4.27 -9.94 -1.67
N ALA A 94 -4.51 -8.81 -1.01
CA ALA A 94 -5.65 -7.93 -1.29
C ALA A 94 -5.45 -7.06 -2.54
N ALA A 95 -4.24 -7.04 -3.12
CA ALA A 95 -3.90 -6.22 -4.26
C ALA A 95 -3.59 -7.06 -5.52
N GLU A 96 -3.83 -6.47 -6.69
CA GLU A 96 -3.43 -7.04 -7.98
C GLU A 96 -1.97 -6.72 -8.32
N SER A 97 -1.45 -5.63 -7.75
CA SER A 97 -0.08 -5.15 -7.97
C SER A 97 0.50 -4.57 -6.67
N VAL A 98 1.82 -4.68 -6.53
CA VAL A 98 2.57 -4.11 -5.39
C VAL A 98 3.60 -3.10 -5.92
N ILE A 99 3.59 -1.90 -5.36
CA ILE A 99 4.60 -0.86 -5.57
C ILE A 99 5.40 -0.72 -4.27
N ALA A 100 6.70 -1.02 -4.33
CA ALA A 100 7.61 -0.87 -3.22
C ALA A 100 8.50 0.37 -3.40
N ILE A 101 8.52 1.26 -2.41
CA ILE A 101 9.34 2.49 -2.43
C ILE A 101 10.31 2.47 -1.25
N GLY A 102 11.61 2.54 -1.54
CA GLY A 102 12.64 2.40 -0.52
C GLY A 102 12.80 0.96 0.00
N GLY A 103 13.31 0.83 1.22
CA GLY A 103 13.70 -0.47 1.80
C GLY A 103 13.09 -0.76 3.17
N GLY A 104 13.73 -1.64 3.92
CA GLY A 104 13.30 -2.08 5.26
C GLY A 104 12.77 -3.51 5.26
N TRP A 105 12.79 -4.14 6.44
CA TRP A 105 12.40 -5.55 6.60
C TRP A 105 10.94 -5.82 6.24
N GLY A 106 10.03 -4.91 6.60
CA GLY A 106 8.62 -5.00 6.21
C GLY A 106 8.43 -4.97 4.70
N THR A 107 9.05 -4.00 4.03
CA THR A 107 9.04 -3.86 2.56
C THR A 107 9.62 -5.09 1.87
N LEU A 108 10.77 -5.59 2.34
CA LEU A 108 11.40 -6.79 1.77
C LEU A 108 10.51 -8.04 1.95
N SER A 109 9.85 -8.17 3.10
CA SER A 109 8.89 -9.23 3.36
C SER A 109 7.70 -9.17 2.39
N GLU A 110 7.13 -7.99 2.16
CA GLU A 110 6.03 -7.81 1.19
C GLU A 110 6.47 -8.12 -0.25
N ILE A 111 7.68 -7.72 -0.66
CA ILE A 111 8.25 -8.08 -1.97
C ILE A 111 8.42 -9.60 -2.11
N ALA A 112 8.96 -10.26 -1.08
CA ALA A 112 9.16 -11.71 -1.09
C ALA A 112 7.82 -12.47 -1.17
N LEU A 113 6.82 -12.02 -0.41
CA LEU A 113 5.46 -12.56 -0.45
C LEU A 113 4.84 -12.38 -1.85
N ALA A 114 4.92 -11.18 -2.42
CA ALA A 114 4.41 -10.89 -3.76
C ALA A 114 5.07 -11.77 -4.84
N ARG A 115 6.37 -12.04 -4.70
CA ARG A 115 7.11 -12.91 -5.63
C ARG A 115 6.75 -14.39 -5.48
N ARG A 116 6.37 -14.82 -4.28
CA ARG A 116 6.07 -16.21 -3.93
C ARG A 116 4.64 -16.61 -4.31
N LEU A 117 3.70 -15.69 -4.20
CA LEU A 117 2.29 -15.97 -4.48
C LEU A 117 2.07 -16.19 -5.98
N PRO A 118 1.22 -17.18 -6.35
CA PRO A 118 0.91 -17.45 -7.76
C PRO A 118 0.30 -16.20 -8.38
N ALA A 119 0.98 -15.69 -9.38
CA ALA A 119 0.62 -14.43 -10.00
C ALA A 119 -0.35 -14.66 -11.17
N GLU A 120 -1.62 -14.96 -10.90
CA GLU A 120 -2.66 -14.73 -11.90
C GLU A 120 -2.72 -13.23 -12.30
N ALA A 121 -2.37 -12.31 -11.38
CA ALA A 121 -2.42 -10.86 -11.60
C ALA A 121 -1.24 -10.30 -12.45
N VAL A 122 -0.03 -10.86 -12.35
CA VAL A 122 1.14 -10.40 -13.14
C VAL A 122 1.10 -10.94 -14.57
N LYS A 123 0.48 -12.10 -14.80
CA LYS A 123 0.44 -12.75 -16.12
C LYS A 123 -0.33 -11.93 -17.18
N ARG A 124 -1.37 -11.19 -16.79
CA ARG A 124 -2.22 -10.41 -17.72
C ARG A 124 -1.57 -9.14 -18.30
N ALA A 125 -0.49 -8.64 -17.71
CA ALA A 125 0.17 -7.41 -18.16
C ALA A 125 1.27 -7.65 -19.21
N LEU A 126 1.66 -8.90 -19.45
CA LEU A 126 2.69 -9.27 -20.43
C LEU A 126 2.11 -9.91 -21.71
N GLU A 127 0.79 -10.11 -21.76
CA GLU A 127 0.08 -10.76 -22.86
C GLU A 127 -0.82 -9.81 -23.66
N ASN A 128 -0.75 -8.49 -23.45
CA ASN A 128 -1.43 -7.46 -24.27
C ASN A 128 -0.50 -6.31 -24.64
#